data_AF-A0A3N5NV06-F1
#
_entry.id   AF-A0A3N5NV06-F1
#
_cell.length_a   1.000
_cell.length_b   1.000
_cell.length_c   1.000
_cell.angle_alpha   90.00
_cell.angle_beta   90.00
_cell.angle_gamma   90.00
#
_symmetry.space_group_name_H-M   'P 1'
#
loop_
_entity.id
_entity.type
_entity.pdbx_description
1 polymer ?
#
loop_
_entity_poly.entity_id
_entity_poly.type
_entity_poly.pdbx_seq_one_letter_code
_entity_poly.pdbx_strand_id
1 'polypeptide(L)'
;METQIVLLEGIEFITPVGFKFPTEFLKDCPDCCGPNSAIWQLSVPESLFGLRISPACMIHDECWNVVEPTWAGFHQSNSIFMTNGASMILARTRFGFVKRVRIYGLASGYILLTFGGAPLFWAYKRRQMVQNIASNLSSSVKG
;
A
#
# COMPACT_ATOMS: atom_id res chain seq x y z
N MET A 1 7.39 -12.17 0.88
CA MET A 1 8.29 -11.02 0.70
C MET A 1 8.93 -10.68 2.03
N GLU A 2 10.21 -10.32 2.03
CA GLU A 2 10.91 -9.88 3.24
C GLU A 2 10.51 -8.44 3.62
N THR A 3 10.45 -8.16 4.92
CA THR A 3 10.01 -6.87 5.46
C THR A 3 11.01 -6.25 6.42
N GLN A 4 11.02 -4.93 6.51
CA GLN A 4 11.80 -4.14 7.46
C GLN A 4 10.90 -3.13 8.18
N ILE A 5 11.43 -2.50 9.24
CA ILE A 5 10.80 -1.36 9.89
C ILE A 5 11.43 -0.07 9.38
N VAL A 6 10.60 0.88 8.97
CA VAL A 6 11.00 2.25 8.62
C VAL A 6 10.23 3.22 9.50
N LEU A 7 10.94 4.20 10.06
CA LEU A 7 10.33 5.26 10.85
C LEU A 7 9.97 6.45 9.97
N LEU A 8 8.76 6.98 10.14
CA LEU A 8 8.36 8.27 9.60
C LEU A 8 7.65 9.07 10.70
N GLU A 9 8.25 10.21 11.07
CA GLU A 9 7.81 11.06 12.18
C GLU A 9 7.53 10.30 13.49
N GLY A 10 8.39 9.32 13.82
CA GLY A 10 8.27 8.51 15.04
C GLY A 10 7.18 7.44 15.01
N ILE A 11 6.57 7.18 13.86
CA ILE A 11 5.66 6.04 13.65
C ILE A 11 6.43 4.92 12.96
N GLU A 12 6.31 3.70 13.47
CA GLU A 12 6.89 2.50 12.86
C GLU A 12 5.98 1.98 11.74
N PHE A 13 6.57 1.84 10.55
CA PHE A 13 5.95 1.24 9.38
C PHE A 13 6.64 -0.06 9.01
N ILE A 14 5.85 -1.10 8.79
CA ILE A 14 6.32 -2.35 8.19
C ILE A 14 6.35 -2.13 6.68
N THR A 15 7.51 -2.28 6.05
CA THR A 15 7.70 -2.03 4.61
C THR A 15 8.40 -3.22 3.95
N PRO A 16 8.30 -3.39 2.62
CA PRO A 16 9.24 -4.27 1.92
C PRO A 16 10.68 -3.80 2.13
N VAL A 17 11.62 -4.75 2.13
CA VAL A 17 13.04 -4.42 2.15
C VAL A 17 13.39 -3.51 0.97
N GLY A 18 14.16 -2.47 1.22
CA GLY A 18 14.57 -1.48 0.22
C GLY A 18 13.60 -0.32 -0.01
N PHE A 19 12.38 -0.38 0.56
CA PHE A 19 11.47 0.77 0.53
C PHE A 19 12.05 1.96 1.29
N LYS A 20 11.83 3.15 0.72
CA LYS A 20 12.15 4.43 1.35
C LYS A 20 11.00 5.39 1.09
N PHE A 21 10.59 6.11 2.13
CA PHE A 21 9.65 7.20 1.92
C PHE A 21 10.27 8.27 1.03
N PRO A 22 9.51 8.85 0.08
CA PRO A 22 9.98 9.94 -0.76
C PRO A 22 10.00 11.30 -0.03
N THR A 23 9.66 11.31 1.26
CA THR A 23 9.50 12.51 2.07
C THR A 23 9.80 12.21 3.55
N GLU A 24 10.06 13.28 4.31
CA GLU A 24 10.31 13.24 5.76
C GLU A 24 9.04 13.46 6.58
N PHE A 25 7.95 13.95 5.99
CA PHE A 25 6.70 14.27 6.70
C PHE A 25 5.48 13.57 6.09
N LEU A 26 4.58 13.10 6.95
CA LEU A 26 3.37 12.36 6.52
C LEU A 26 2.48 13.20 5.59
N LYS A 27 2.38 14.50 5.85
CA LYS A 27 1.57 15.44 5.07
C LYS A 27 2.05 15.60 3.63
N ASP A 28 3.32 15.34 3.37
CA ASP A 28 3.97 15.57 2.09
C ASP A 28 4.06 14.27 1.27
N CYS A 29 3.56 13.14 1.80
CA CYS A 29 3.43 11.92 1.01
C CYS A 29 2.45 12.19 -0.14
N PRO A 30 2.73 11.74 -1.39
CA PRO A 30 1.80 11.87 -2.50
C PRO A 30 0.48 11.15 -2.26
N ASP A 31 -0.58 11.62 -2.91
CA ASP A 31 -1.87 10.92 -2.92
C ASP A 31 -1.68 9.55 -3.59
N CYS A 32 -2.08 8.51 -2.88
CA CYS A 32 -1.96 7.12 -3.35
C CYS A 32 -3.09 6.22 -2.84
N CYS A 33 -4.04 6.75 -2.07
CA CYS A 33 -5.26 6.03 -1.78
C CYS A 33 -6.32 6.42 -2.83
N GLY A 34 -6.51 5.57 -3.84
CA GLY A 34 -7.46 5.83 -4.93
C GLY A 34 -6.81 6.36 -6.22
N PRO A 35 -7.63 6.73 -7.24
CA PRO A 35 -7.18 6.85 -8.63
C PRO A 35 -6.41 8.15 -8.88
N ASN A 36 -5.09 8.13 -8.70
CA ASN A 36 -4.19 9.00 -9.46
C ASN A 36 -2.98 8.24 -10.05
N SER A 37 -3.02 6.91 -10.02
CA SER A 37 -2.34 6.04 -10.98
C SER A 37 -3.42 5.40 -11.85
N ALA A 38 -3.15 5.20 -13.14
CA ALA A 38 -4.12 4.88 -14.22
C ALA A 38 -4.89 3.54 -14.10
N ILE A 39 -5.15 3.07 -12.87
CA ILE A 39 -5.62 1.72 -12.56
C ILE A 39 -6.84 1.70 -11.63
N TRP A 40 -7.18 2.74 -10.82
CA TRP A 40 -8.07 2.53 -9.64
C TRP A 40 -9.20 3.51 -9.32
N GLN A 41 -10.34 3.48 -10.00
CA GLN A 41 -11.39 4.49 -9.81
C GLN A 41 -12.27 4.46 -8.54
N LEU A 42 -12.04 3.70 -7.44
CA LEU A 42 -13.00 3.75 -6.30
C LEU A 42 -12.61 3.21 -4.89
N SER A 43 -11.37 2.86 -4.52
CA SER A 43 -11.23 1.84 -3.45
C SER A 43 -10.86 2.27 -2.01
N VAL A 44 -10.14 3.36 -1.74
CA VAL A 44 -9.84 3.78 -0.35
C VAL A 44 -9.73 5.30 -0.31
N PRO A 45 -10.38 6.01 0.65
CA PRO A 45 -10.26 7.47 0.72
C PRO A 45 -8.84 7.89 1.12
N GLU A 46 -8.37 8.99 0.56
CA GLU A 46 -7.05 9.61 0.86
C GLU A 46 -6.89 10.03 2.33
N SER A 47 -8.01 10.23 3.03
CA SER A 47 -8.01 10.48 4.46
C SER A 47 -9.14 9.78 5.20
N LEU A 48 -8.87 9.40 6.45
CA LEU A 48 -9.85 8.89 7.42
C LEU A 48 -10.12 9.97 8.46
N PHE A 49 -11.22 10.70 8.30
CA PHE A 49 -11.62 11.80 9.20
C PHE A 49 -10.46 12.78 9.44
N GLY A 50 -9.85 13.28 8.36
CA GLY A 50 -8.74 14.23 8.40
C GLY A 50 -7.36 13.65 8.72
N LEU A 51 -7.24 12.34 8.98
CA LEU A 51 -5.94 11.66 9.01
C LEU A 51 -5.60 11.17 7.61
N ARG A 52 -4.56 11.74 7.00
CA ARG A 52 -4.01 11.30 5.71
C ARG A 52 -3.45 9.88 5.87
N ILE A 53 -3.88 8.95 5.01
CA ILE A 53 -3.47 7.52 5.07
C ILE A 53 -2.63 7.07 3.88
N SER A 54 -2.27 7.98 2.96
CA SER A 54 -1.35 7.73 1.85
C SER A 54 -0.07 7.00 2.23
N PRO A 55 0.64 7.32 3.34
CA PRO A 55 1.82 6.56 3.73
C PRO A 55 1.58 5.03 3.79
N ALA A 56 0.42 4.59 4.30
CA ALA A 56 0.05 3.18 4.33
C ALA A 56 -0.34 2.64 2.93
N CYS A 57 -1.02 3.44 2.11
CA CYS A 57 -1.38 3.08 0.73
C CYS A 57 -0.14 2.95 -0.17
N MET A 58 0.83 3.85 -0.06
CA MET A 58 2.09 3.81 -0.80
C MET A 58 2.88 2.54 -0.50
N ILE A 59 2.99 2.18 0.78
CA ILE A 59 3.67 0.94 1.17
C ILE A 59 2.91 -0.26 0.60
N HIS A 60 1.58 -0.25 0.65
CA HIS A 60 0.75 -1.33 0.09
C HIS A 60 0.96 -1.52 -1.42
N ASP A 61 0.99 -0.44 -2.18
CA ASP A 61 1.28 -0.45 -3.62
C ASP A 61 2.69 -1.00 -3.90
N GLU A 62 3.70 -0.60 -3.11
CA GLU A 62 5.04 -1.17 -3.23
C GLU A 62 5.06 -2.66 -2.88
N CYS A 63 4.30 -3.09 -1.86
CA CYS A 63 4.19 -4.50 -1.54
C CYS A 63 3.66 -5.28 -2.76
N TRP A 64 2.66 -4.76 -3.47
CA TRP A 64 2.16 -5.39 -4.70
C TRP A 64 3.22 -5.45 -5.80
N ASN A 65 4.06 -4.41 -5.89
CA ASN A 65 5.16 -4.34 -6.85
C ASN A 65 6.13 -5.52 -6.66
N VAL A 66 6.58 -5.75 -5.42
CA VAL A 66 7.68 -6.69 -5.12
C VAL A 66 7.26 -8.07 -4.62
N VAL A 67 6.01 -8.26 -4.17
CA VAL A 67 5.56 -9.56 -3.64
C VAL A 67 5.36 -10.59 -4.75
N GLU A 68 5.59 -11.87 -4.43
CA GLU A 68 5.27 -12.97 -5.34
C GLU A 68 3.77 -13.01 -5.69
N PRO A 69 3.40 -13.39 -6.94
CA PRO A 69 2.02 -13.51 -7.40
C PRO A 69 1.36 -14.76 -6.79
N THR A 70 1.13 -14.74 -5.49
CA THR A 70 0.51 -15.81 -4.71
C THR A 70 -0.58 -15.22 -3.82
N TRP A 71 -1.55 -16.04 -3.41
CA TRP A 71 -2.55 -15.62 -2.42
C TRP A 71 -1.92 -15.21 -1.10
N ALA A 72 -0.88 -15.93 -0.65
CA ALA A 72 -0.13 -15.55 0.55
C ALA A 72 0.50 -14.16 0.41
N GLY A 73 1.08 -13.86 -0.75
CA GLY A 73 1.65 -12.55 -1.06
C GLY A 73 0.60 -11.43 -1.10
N PHE A 74 -0.54 -11.69 -1.74
CA PHE A 74 -1.67 -10.76 -1.75
C PHE A 74 -2.17 -10.43 -0.34
N HIS A 75 -2.39 -11.46 0.50
CA HIS A 75 -2.84 -11.26 1.87
C HIS A 75 -1.77 -10.60 2.75
N GLN A 76 -0.48 -10.95 2.56
CA GLN A 76 0.63 -10.30 3.26
C GLN A 76 0.60 -8.78 3.02
N SER A 77 0.49 -8.34 1.76
CA SER A 77 0.41 -6.92 1.41
C SER A 77 -0.79 -6.24 2.08
N ASN A 78 -1.98 -6.85 2.01
CA ASN A 78 -3.18 -6.28 2.63
C ASN A 78 -3.06 -6.18 4.16
N SER A 79 -2.43 -7.17 4.81
CA SER A 79 -2.18 -7.13 6.26
C SER A 79 -1.18 -6.03 6.66
N ILE A 80 -0.19 -5.75 5.81
CA ILE A 80 0.74 -4.63 6.00
C ILE A 80 -0.03 -3.29 5.94
N PHE A 81 -0.94 -3.11 4.98
CA PHE A 81 -1.81 -1.92 4.91
C PHE A 81 -2.59 -1.71 6.23
N MET A 82 -3.25 -2.75 6.72
CA MET A 82 -4.05 -2.68 7.95
C MET A 82 -3.16 -2.34 9.17
N THR A 83 -2.01 -2.99 9.28
CA THR A 83 -1.09 -2.78 10.40
C THR A 83 -0.54 -1.36 10.41
N ASN A 84 -0.04 -0.88 9.26
CA ASN A 84 0.50 0.47 9.14
C ASN A 84 -0.57 1.55 9.36
N GLY A 85 -1.76 1.38 8.76
CA GLY A 85 -2.87 2.29 8.99
C GLY A 85 -3.29 2.35 10.46
N ALA A 86 -3.28 1.21 11.17
CA ALA A 86 -3.59 1.16 12.60
C ALA A 86 -2.51 1.89 13.42
N SER A 87 -1.22 1.67 13.14
CA SER A 87 -0.12 2.40 13.77
C SER A 87 -0.27 3.91 13.63
N MET A 88 -0.62 4.39 12.42
CA MET A 88 -0.88 5.80 12.16
C MET A 88 -2.03 6.34 13.01
N ILE A 89 -3.16 5.63 13.05
CA ILE A 89 -4.34 6.05 13.82
C ILE A 89 -4.01 6.11 15.32
N LEU A 90 -3.31 5.12 15.84
CA LEU A 90 -2.94 5.04 17.26
C LEU A 90 -2.00 6.19 17.65
N ALA A 91 -1.03 6.53 16.79
CA ALA A 91 -0.03 7.56 17.03
C ALA A 91 -0.55 8.99 16.82
N ARG A 92 -1.45 9.23 15.86
CA ARG A 92 -1.87 10.59 15.44
C ARG A 92 -3.25 11.01 15.88
N THR A 93 -4.01 10.12 16.52
CA THR A 93 -5.34 10.46 17.00
C THR A 93 -5.31 10.59 18.52
N ARG A 94 -5.74 11.73 19.06
CA ARG A 94 -5.82 11.92 20.52
C ARG A 94 -7.08 11.29 21.10
N PHE A 95 -8.24 11.57 20.50
CA PHE A 95 -9.54 11.22 21.06
C PHE A 95 -9.92 9.76 20.75
N GLY A 96 -10.28 9.00 21.79
CA GLY A 96 -10.61 7.58 21.67
C GLY A 96 -11.80 7.29 20.76
N PHE A 97 -12.82 8.16 20.75
CA PHE A 97 -13.95 8.02 19.82
C PHE A 97 -13.50 8.17 18.36
N VAL A 98 -12.70 9.20 18.05
CA VAL A 98 -12.15 9.42 16.71
C VAL A 98 -11.24 8.25 16.29
N LYS A 99 -10.47 7.67 17.22
CA LYS A 99 -9.67 6.46 16.95
C LYS A 99 -10.56 5.32 16.44
N ARG A 100 -11.65 5.04 17.15
CA ARG A 100 -12.59 3.96 16.77
C ARG A 100 -13.18 4.20 15.40
N VAL A 101 -13.68 5.40 15.15
CA VAL A 101 -14.24 5.78 13.84
C VAL A 101 -13.21 5.61 12.72
N ARG A 102 -11.97 6.06 12.92
CA ARG A 102 -10.88 5.86 11.96
C ARG A 102 -10.53 4.37 11.75
N ILE A 103 -10.50 3.57 12.81
CA ILE A 103 -10.26 2.12 12.72
C ILE A 103 -11.38 1.44 11.92
N TYR A 104 -12.64 1.82 12.11
CA TYR A 104 -13.74 1.28 11.30
C TYR A 104 -13.58 1.66 9.81
N GLY A 105 -13.20 2.90 9.52
CA GLY A 105 -12.89 3.32 8.15
C GLY A 105 -11.74 2.52 7.53
N LEU A 106 -10.67 2.29 8.29
CA LEU A 106 -9.54 1.48 7.85
C LEU A 106 -9.93 0.01 7.60
N ALA A 107 -10.72 -0.57 8.50
CA ALA A 107 -11.22 -1.94 8.37
C ALA A 107 -12.09 -2.11 7.12
N SER A 108 -12.95 -1.14 6.81
CA SER A 108 -13.73 -1.14 5.57
C SER A 108 -12.83 -1.13 4.32
N GLY A 109 -11.76 -0.33 4.33
CA GLY A 109 -10.76 -0.34 3.25
C GLY A 109 -10.06 -1.68 3.11
N TYR A 110 -9.66 -2.30 4.23
CA TYR A 110 -9.04 -3.63 4.25
C TYR A 110 -9.98 -4.73 3.70
N ILE A 111 -11.25 -4.70 4.08
CA ILE A 111 -12.28 -5.62 3.55
C ILE A 111 -12.39 -5.45 2.03
N LEU A 112 -12.45 -4.20 1.55
CA LEU A 112 -12.52 -3.96 0.11
C LEU A 112 -11.27 -4.47 -0.62
N LEU A 113 -10.07 -4.22 -0.09
CA LEU A 113 -8.84 -4.76 -0.67
C LEU A 113 -8.83 -6.28 -0.67
N THR A 114 -9.34 -6.93 0.37
CA THR A 114 -9.33 -8.39 0.50
C THR A 114 -10.30 -9.07 -0.45
N PHE A 115 -11.55 -8.58 -0.54
CA PHE A 115 -12.59 -9.22 -1.35
C PHE A 115 -12.70 -8.64 -2.77
N GLY A 116 -12.41 -7.35 -2.94
CA GLY A 116 -12.45 -6.66 -4.23
C GLY A 116 -11.08 -6.50 -4.90
N GLY A 117 -9.98 -6.56 -4.14
CA GLY A 117 -8.62 -6.35 -4.65
C GLY A 117 -7.97 -7.56 -5.29
N ALA A 118 -8.53 -8.76 -5.18
CA ALA A 118 -7.90 -9.95 -5.76
C ALA A 118 -7.82 -9.91 -7.31
N PRO A 119 -8.93 -9.66 -8.05
CA PRO A 119 -8.85 -9.55 -9.52
C PRO A 119 -7.82 -8.50 -9.98
N LEU A 120 -7.68 -7.46 -9.17
CA LEU A 120 -6.84 -6.30 -9.39
C LEU A 120 -5.35 -6.63 -9.24
N PHE A 121 -5.00 -7.26 -8.12
CA PHE A 121 -3.68 -7.80 -7.87
C PHE A 121 -3.24 -8.72 -9.02
N TRP A 122 -4.09 -9.68 -9.40
CA TRP A 122 -3.77 -10.61 -10.48
C TRP A 122 -3.59 -9.93 -11.83
N ALA A 123 -4.42 -8.93 -12.15
CA ALA A 123 -4.27 -8.15 -13.37
C ALA A 123 -2.95 -7.35 -13.39
N TYR A 124 -2.59 -6.75 -12.27
CA TYR A 124 -1.33 -6.02 -12.10
C TYR A 124 -0.12 -6.95 -12.28
N LYS A 125 -0.08 -8.10 -11.58
CA LYS A 125 1.03 -9.05 -11.71
C LYS A 125 1.17 -9.61 -13.12
N ARG A 126 0.06 -9.88 -13.84
CA ARG A 126 0.12 -10.27 -15.26
C ARG A 126 0.78 -9.21 -16.13
N ARG A 127 0.47 -7.93 -15.93
CA ARG A 127 1.10 -6.83 -16.69
C ARG A 127 2.60 -6.74 -16.43
N GLN A 128 3.03 -6.86 -15.16
CA GLN A 128 4.44 -6.88 -14.80
C GLN A 128 5.20 -8.02 -15.50
N MET A 129 4.63 -9.23 -15.52
CA MET A 129 5.24 -10.37 -16.21
C MET A 129 5.46 -10.10 -17.71
N VAL A 130 4.45 -9.55 -18.39
CA VAL A 130 4.55 -9.20 -19.82
C VAL A 130 5.64 -8.16 -20.07
N GLN A 131 5.71 -7.12 -19.22
CA GLN A 131 6.74 -6.07 -19.32
C GLN A 131 8.16 -6.62 -19.12
N ASN A 132 8.35 -7.51 -18.15
CA ASN A 132 9.64 -8.15 -17.88
C ASN A 132 10.09 -9.07 -19.02
N ILE A 133 9.15 -9.78 -19.66
CA ILE A 133 9.47 -10.59 -20.85
C ILE A 133 9.90 -9.68 -22.01
N ALA A 134 9.16 -8.60 -22.26
CA ALA A 134 9.46 -7.65 -23.32
C ALA A 134 10.83 -6.97 -23.15
N SER A 135 11.18 -6.56 -21.92
CA SER A 135 12.47 -5.94 -21.63
C SER A 135 13.64 -6.92 -21.85
N ASN A 136 13.50 -8.17 -21.41
CA ASN A 136 14.52 -9.21 -21.59
C ASN A 136 14.75 -9.58 -23.07
N LEU A 137 13.69 -9.62 -23.88
CA LEU A 137 13.82 -9.82 -25.32
C LEU A 137 14.55 -8.65 -25.98
N SER A 138 14.27 -7.41 -25.56
CA SER A 138 14.91 -6.21 -26.12
C SER A 138 16.40 -6.10 -25.78
N SER A 139 16.84 -6.62 -24.63
CA SER A 139 18.26 -6.66 -24.24
C SER A 139 19.01 -7.79 -24.94
N SER A 140 18.38 -8.94 -25.14
CA SER A 140 18.99 -10.08 -25.85
C SER A 140 19.19 -9.86 -27.35
N VAL A 141 18.44 -8.95 -27.98
CA VAL A 141 18.61 -8.60 -29.41
C VAL A 141 19.72 -7.55 -29.61
N LYS A 142 20.16 -6.88 -28.54
CA LYS A 142 21.20 -5.83 -28.58
C LYS A 142 22.60 -6.30 -28.14
N GLY A 143 22.74 -7.54 -27.68
CA GLY A 143 24.02 -8.16 -27.30
C GLY A 143 24.44 -9.20 -28.33
#